data_AF-A0A951K8F2-F1
#
_entry.id   AF-A0A951K8F2-F1
#
_cell.length_a   1.000
_cell.length_b   1.000
_cell.length_c   1.000
_cell.angle_alpha   90.00
_cell.angle_beta   90.00
_cell.angle_gamma   90.00
#
_symmetry.space_group_name_H-M   'P 1'
#
loop_
_entity.id
_entity.type
_entity.pdbx_description
1 polymer ?
#
loop_
_entity_poly.entity_id
_entity_poly.type
_entity_poly.pdbx_seq_one_letter_code
_entity_poly.pdbx_strand_id
1 'polypeptide(L)'
;DDAAPSFEVLDAAGDPVDIDGEPPAPPEPVTLDADATGSFSGTMTLAPGTWELEIRADAGEPLVRSVTVTGGDGLTARVEIVGGDSYLELDEDGAAVDGWPGIASDGDTIELGADDELRVRAGNAGAVRLTVNGVTIGEMGEDAQVVEWRIRPAED
;
A
#
# COMPACT_ATOMS: atom_id res chain seq x y z
N ASP A 1 -2.34 20.35 3.03
CA ASP A 1 -1.84 19.46 4.08
C ASP A 1 -1.89 18.06 3.56
N ASP A 2 -0.74 17.52 3.17
CA ASP A 2 -0.58 16.07 3.04
C ASP A 2 -0.66 15.51 4.46
N ALA A 3 -1.62 14.63 4.70
CA ALA A 3 -1.69 13.93 5.96
C ALA A 3 -0.43 13.05 6.05
N ALA A 4 0.31 13.15 7.15
CA ALA A 4 1.43 12.25 7.41
C ALA A 4 0.94 10.80 7.31
N PRO A 5 1.77 9.87 6.80
CA PRO A 5 1.41 8.46 6.72
C PRO A 5 1.03 7.93 8.09
N SER A 6 0.06 7.02 8.15
CA SER A 6 -0.39 6.39 9.39
C SER A 6 0.60 5.35 9.93
N PHE A 7 1.84 5.37 9.44
CA PHE A 7 2.88 4.40 9.72
C PHE A 7 4.25 5.09 9.70
N GLU A 8 5.21 4.49 10.38
CA GLU A 8 6.62 4.86 10.29
C GLU A 8 7.43 3.72 9.66
N VAL A 9 8.56 4.09 9.06
CA VAL A 9 9.53 3.14 8.51
C VAL A 9 10.85 3.34 9.25
N LEU A 10 11.37 2.24 9.80
CA LEU A 10 12.63 2.20 10.53
C LEU A 10 13.62 1.30 9.79
N ASP A 11 14.90 1.63 9.86
CA ASP A 11 15.97 0.76 9.35
C ASP A 11 16.29 -0.40 10.32
N ALA A 12 17.30 -1.19 9.96
CA ALA A 12 17.77 -2.30 10.80
C ALA A 12 18.28 -1.87 12.19
N ALA A 13 18.77 -0.63 12.33
CA ALA A 13 19.22 -0.07 13.60
C ALA A 13 18.06 0.49 14.44
N GLY A 14 16.88 0.65 13.83
CA GLY A 14 15.71 1.28 14.43
C GLY A 14 15.71 2.79 14.25
N ASP A 15 16.54 3.33 13.35
CA ASP A 15 16.55 4.74 13.00
C ASP A 15 15.44 5.03 11.96
N PRO A 16 14.75 6.19 12.03
CA PRO A 16 13.71 6.53 11.07
C PRO A 16 14.27 6.67 9.65
N VAL A 17 13.57 6.10 8.67
CA VAL A 17 13.83 6.26 7.25
C VAL A 17 12.94 7.38 6.72
N ASP A 18 13.54 8.39 6.10
CA ASP A 18 12.80 9.46 5.43
C ASP A 18 12.15 8.90 4.17
N ILE A 19 10.82 8.95 4.11
CA ILE A 19 10.02 8.42 3.00
C ILE A 19 9.31 9.57 2.30
N ASP A 20 9.60 9.74 1.02
CA ASP A 20 8.79 10.58 0.13
C ASP A 20 7.58 9.76 -0.33
N GLY A 21 6.61 9.60 0.57
CA GLY A 21 5.39 8.86 0.29
C GLY A 21 4.50 9.60 -0.71
N GLU A 22 4.19 8.96 -1.83
CA GLU A 22 3.16 9.46 -2.75
C GLU A 22 1.78 9.00 -2.26
N PRO A 23 0.81 9.92 -2.09
CA PRO A 23 -0.56 9.56 -1.73
C PRO A 23 -1.17 8.55 -2.71
N PRO A 24 -2.17 7.75 -2.26
CA PRO A 24 -2.82 6.78 -3.12
C PRO A 24 -3.42 7.46 -4.35
N ALA A 25 -3.11 6.93 -5.54
CA ALA A 25 -3.73 7.37 -6.78
C ALA A 25 -5.24 7.05 -6.76
N PRO A 26 -6.10 7.91 -7.33
CA PRO A 26 -7.52 7.60 -7.48
C PRO A 26 -7.75 6.32 -8.29
N PRO A 27 -8.70 5.46 -7.90
CA PRO A 27 -9.04 4.27 -8.67
C PRO A 27 -9.67 4.65 -10.01
N GLU A 28 -9.68 3.69 -10.94
CA GLU A 28 -10.40 3.85 -12.21
C GLU A 28 -11.91 4.06 -11.97
N PRO A 29 -12.57 4.95 -12.74
CA PRO A 29 -14.01 5.15 -12.63
C PRO A 29 -14.81 3.87 -12.92
N VAL A 30 -15.80 3.59 -12.07
CA VAL A 30 -16.71 2.45 -12.24
C VAL A 30 -17.99 2.90 -12.94
N THR A 31 -18.36 2.21 -14.03
CA THR A 31 -19.67 2.38 -14.68
C THR A 31 -20.66 1.36 -14.11
N LEU A 32 -21.82 1.83 -13.66
CA LEU A 32 -22.88 1.00 -13.10
C LEU A 32 -24.18 1.24 -13.84
N ASP A 33 -24.89 0.16 -14.18
CA ASP A 33 -26.23 0.24 -14.73
C ASP A 33 -27.25 0.50 -13.60
N ALA A 34 -28.09 1.51 -13.79
CA ALA A 34 -29.26 1.71 -12.94
C ALA A 34 -30.41 0.79 -13.38
N ASP A 35 -31.18 0.29 -12.42
CA ASP A 35 -32.40 -0.47 -12.69
C ASP A 35 -33.54 0.44 -13.18
N ALA A 36 -34.69 -0.17 -13.50
CA ALA A 36 -35.86 0.56 -14.00
C ALA A 36 -36.45 1.59 -12.99
N THR A 37 -36.02 1.55 -11.73
CA THR A 37 -36.39 2.52 -10.68
C THR A 37 -35.35 3.65 -10.53
N GLY A 38 -34.24 3.59 -11.26
CA GLY A 38 -33.12 4.52 -11.13
C GLY A 38 -32.16 4.16 -9.99
N SER A 39 -32.28 2.96 -9.40
CA SER A 39 -31.39 2.50 -8.33
C SER A 39 -30.17 1.79 -8.90
N PHE A 40 -29.01 1.99 -8.31
CA PHE A 40 -27.77 1.29 -8.67
C PHE A 40 -27.00 0.88 -7.42
N SER A 41 -26.15 -0.14 -7.54
CA SER A 41 -25.24 -0.58 -6.48
C SER A 41 -23.95 -1.10 -7.07
N GLY A 42 -22.82 -0.77 -6.46
CA GLY A 42 -21.52 -1.30 -6.83
C GLY A 42 -20.57 -1.25 -5.64
N THR A 43 -19.42 -1.90 -5.80
CA THR A 43 -18.34 -1.91 -4.81
C THR A 43 -17.11 -1.28 -5.41
N MET A 44 -16.43 -0.44 -4.63
CA MET A 44 -15.15 0.16 -5.00
C MET A 44 -14.20 0.02 -3.82
N THR A 45 -12.99 -0.45 -4.09
CA THR A 45 -11.93 -0.52 -3.08
C THR A 45 -11.17 0.80 -3.10
N LEU A 46 -11.03 1.40 -1.92
CA LEU A 46 -10.31 2.64 -1.71
C LEU A 46 -9.23 2.40 -0.66
N ALA A 47 -8.04 2.96 -0.87
CA ALA A 47 -7.05 3.03 0.19
C ALA A 47 -7.55 3.91 1.35
N PRO A 48 -6.98 3.75 2.55
CA PRO A 48 -7.18 4.70 3.64
C PRO A 48 -6.94 6.15 3.20
N GLY A 49 -7.79 7.06 3.65
CA GLY A 49 -7.75 8.47 3.30
C GLY A 49 -9.13 9.10 3.14
N THR A 50 -9.14 10.40 2.85
CA THR A 50 -10.37 11.12 2.51
C THR A 50 -10.49 11.22 1.00
N TRP A 51 -11.59 10.69 0.48
CA TRP A 51 -11.91 10.62 -0.94
C TRP A 51 -13.08 11.52 -1.28
N GLU A 52 -13.01 12.16 -2.43
CA GLU A 52 -14.15 12.83 -3.05
C GLU A 52 -14.73 11.92 -4.13
N LEU A 53 -15.96 11.46 -3.94
CA LEU A 53 -16.69 10.63 -4.89
C LEU A 53 -17.58 11.52 -5.75
N GLU A 54 -17.31 11.56 -7.06
CA GLU A 54 -18.20 12.13 -8.06
C GLU A 54 -19.06 11.02 -8.67
N ILE A 55 -20.38 11.14 -8.53
CA ILE A 55 -21.36 10.25 -9.15
C ILE A 55 -22.08 11.05 -10.24
N ARG A 56 -21.98 10.59 -11.49
CA ARG A 56 -22.62 11.23 -12.65
C ARG A 56 -23.49 10.23 -13.41
N ALA A 57 -24.73 10.62 -13.72
CA ALA A 57 -25.55 9.97 -14.74
C ALA A 57 -25.31 10.64 -16.10
N ASP A 58 -25.55 9.93 -17.22
CA ASP A 58 -25.34 10.46 -18.59
C ASP A 58 -26.06 11.80 -18.84
N ALA A 59 -27.20 12.01 -18.18
CA ALA A 59 -27.91 13.27 -18.17
C ALA A 59 -28.18 13.70 -16.72
N GLY A 60 -27.46 14.71 -16.23
CA GLY A 60 -27.68 15.27 -14.90
C GLY A 60 -26.48 16.06 -14.36
N GLU A 61 -26.71 16.78 -13.27
CA GLU A 61 -25.63 17.39 -12.49
C GLU A 61 -24.94 16.31 -11.64
N PRO A 62 -23.59 16.37 -11.50
CA PRO A 62 -22.86 15.42 -10.68
C PRO A 62 -23.23 15.57 -9.20
N LEU A 63 -23.36 14.44 -8.51
CA LEU A 63 -23.42 14.39 -7.06
C LEU A 63 -22.01 14.15 -6.51
N VAL A 64 -21.53 15.07 -5.69
CA VAL A 64 -20.22 14.95 -5.04
C VAL A 64 -20.41 14.57 -3.57
N ARG A 65 -19.66 13.57 -3.09
CA ARG A 65 -19.70 13.10 -1.70
C ARG A 65 -18.30 12.87 -1.18
N SER A 66 -17.97 13.46 -0.03
CA SER A 66 -16.76 13.10 0.70
C SER A 66 -16.98 11.81 1.49
N VAL A 67 -16.02 10.90 1.41
CA VAL A 67 -15.96 9.64 2.15
C VAL A 67 -14.59 9.53 2.80
N THR A 68 -14.53 9.35 4.10
CA THR A 68 -13.30 9.00 4.80
C THR A 68 -13.24 7.50 4.98
N VAL A 69 -12.19 6.88 4.45
CA VAL A 69 -11.83 5.49 4.67
C VAL A 69 -10.73 5.48 5.71
N THR A 70 -11.00 4.94 6.88
CA THR A 70 -9.97 4.71 7.88
C THR A 70 -9.26 3.41 7.56
N GLY A 71 -7.93 3.38 7.71
CA GLY A 71 -7.19 2.11 7.76
C GLY A 71 -7.73 1.25 8.89
N GLY A 72 -7.55 -0.06 8.79
CA GLY A 72 -7.63 -0.91 9.97
C GLY A 72 -6.53 -0.52 10.96
N ASP A 73 -6.62 -1.05 12.19
CA ASP A 73 -5.61 -0.79 13.23
C ASP A 73 -4.21 -1.36 12.87
N GLY A 74 -4.11 -2.14 11.79
CA GLY A 74 -2.88 -2.76 11.31
C GLY A 74 -2.33 -2.19 10.00
N LEU A 75 -1.34 -2.90 9.47
CA LEU A 75 -0.60 -2.63 8.25
C LEU A 75 -1.05 -3.56 7.13
N THR A 76 -1.21 -3.00 5.95
CA THR A 76 -1.28 -3.75 4.70
C THR A 76 -0.19 -3.24 3.77
N ALA A 77 0.69 -4.11 3.31
CA ALA A 77 1.73 -3.75 2.36
C ALA A 77 1.64 -4.56 1.08
N ARG A 78 2.01 -3.91 -0.02
CA ARG A 78 2.26 -4.53 -1.31
C ARG A 78 3.74 -4.34 -1.63
N VAL A 79 4.44 -5.45 -1.87
CA VAL A 79 5.82 -5.48 -2.32
C VAL A 79 5.83 -5.84 -3.80
N GLU A 80 6.40 -4.98 -4.63
CA GLU A 80 6.54 -5.20 -6.07
C GLU A 80 8.01 -5.33 -6.44
N ILE A 81 8.32 -6.31 -7.29
CA ILE A 81 9.68 -6.55 -7.78
C ILE A 81 9.81 -6.01 -9.20
N VAL A 82 10.74 -5.07 -9.40
CA VAL A 82 10.89 -4.34 -10.65
C VAL A 82 12.36 -4.24 -11.03
N GLY A 83 12.71 -4.65 -12.24
CA GLY A 83 14.04 -4.45 -12.82
C GLY A 83 15.07 -5.52 -12.43
N GLY A 84 14.69 -6.53 -11.66
CA GLY A 84 15.54 -7.69 -11.37
C GLY A 84 15.06 -8.51 -10.16
N ASP A 85 15.59 -9.72 -10.02
CA ASP A 85 15.24 -10.61 -8.90
C ASP A 85 15.79 -10.07 -7.56
N SER A 86 15.14 -10.43 -6.47
CA SER A 86 15.58 -10.10 -5.11
C SER A 86 15.36 -11.26 -4.14
N TYR A 87 16.34 -11.50 -3.28
CA TYR A 87 16.15 -12.34 -2.10
C TYR A 87 15.37 -11.53 -1.06
N LEU A 88 14.29 -12.09 -0.50
CA LEU A 88 13.47 -11.45 0.53
C LEU A 88 13.38 -12.31 1.79
N GLU A 89 13.54 -11.68 2.96
CA GLU A 89 13.02 -12.20 4.23
C GLU A 89 11.84 -11.32 4.64
N LEU A 90 10.69 -11.95 4.90
CA LEU A 90 9.43 -11.28 5.18
C LEU A 90 8.88 -11.81 6.50
N ASP A 91 8.62 -10.93 7.46
CA ASP A 91 7.94 -11.27 8.71
C ASP A 91 6.69 -10.39 8.91
N GLU A 92 5.62 -11.03 9.37
CA GLU A 92 4.35 -10.43 9.81
C GLU A 92 4.24 -10.66 11.33
N ASP A 93 4.19 -9.58 12.12
CA ASP A 93 4.10 -9.62 13.59
C ASP A 93 5.19 -10.49 14.25
N GLY A 94 6.40 -10.41 13.69
CA GLY A 94 7.58 -11.15 14.15
C GLY A 94 7.59 -12.63 13.77
N ALA A 95 6.64 -13.11 12.96
CA ALA A 95 6.62 -14.44 12.40
C ALA A 95 6.94 -14.41 10.90
N ALA A 96 7.85 -15.26 10.44
CA ALA A 96 8.14 -15.38 9.02
C ALA A 96 6.89 -15.79 8.22
N VAL A 97 6.68 -15.17 7.06
CA VAL A 97 5.55 -15.46 6.16
C VAL A 97 5.57 -16.94 5.77
N ASP A 98 4.49 -17.66 6.07
CA ASP A 98 4.42 -19.11 5.85
C ASP A 98 4.48 -19.46 4.35
N GLY A 99 5.24 -20.51 4.03
CA GLY A 99 5.43 -20.95 2.65
C GLY A 99 6.24 -20.01 1.74
N TRP A 100 6.80 -18.91 2.27
CA TRP A 100 7.62 -17.99 1.48
C TRP A 100 8.95 -18.63 1.04
N PRO A 101 9.27 -18.70 -0.27
CA PRO A 101 10.47 -19.37 -0.79
C PRO A 101 11.78 -18.58 -0.58
N GLY A 102 11.70 -17.31 -0.17
CA GLY A 102 12.88 -16.45 0.04
C GLY A 102 13.36 -15.71 -1.20
N ILE A 103 12.89 -16.01 -2.41
CA ILE A 103 13.30 -15.32 -3.65
C ILE A 103 12.05 -14.87 -4.39
N ALA A 104 12.07 -13.61 -4.82
CA ALA A 104 11.06 -12.99 -5.67
C ALA A 104 11.69 -12.60 -7.01
N SER A 105 10.97 -12.85 -8.10
CA SER A 105 11.41 -12.59 -9.47
C SER A 105 10.87 -11.26 -9.98
N ASP A 106 11.49 -10.69 -11.00
CA ASP A 106 10.96 -9.50 -11.68
C ASP A 106 9.48 -9.67 -12.10
N GLY A 107 8.65 -8.69 -11.75
CA GLY A 107 7.20 -8.69 -11.97
C GLY A 107 6.38 -9.36 -10.87
N ASP A 108 7.01 -10.00 -9.88
CA ASP A 108 6.28 -10.56 -8.74
C ASP A 108 5.66 -9.46 -7.88
N THR A 109 4.49 -9.76 -7.33
CA THR A 109 3.79 -8.92 -6.36
C THR A 109 3.42 -9.77 -5.15
N ILE A 110 3.72 -9.27 -3.95
CA ILE A 110 3.49 -9.96 -2.69
C ILE A 110 2.64 -9.03 -1.81
N GLU A 111 1.55 -9.57 -1.28
CA GLU A 111 0.71 -8.88 -0.30
C GLU A 111 1.08 -9.35 1.10
N LEU A 112 1.22 -8.40 2.02
CA LEU A 112 1.56 -8.62 3.43
C LEU A 112 0.54 -7.93 4.32
N GLY A 113 0.26 -8.53 5.47
CA GLY A 113 -0.61 -7.98 6.51
C GLY A 113 -0.06 -8.25 7.90
N ALA A 114 -0.06 -7.23 8.74
CA ALA A 114 0.36 -7.33 10.14
C ALA A 114 -0.47 -6.39 11.01
N ASP A 115 -0.64 -6.71 12.28
CA ASP A 115 -1.30 -5.80 13.23
C ASP A 115 -0.31 -4.81 13.84
N ASP A 116 0.92 -5.25 14.16
CA ASP A 116 1.92 -4.50 14.91
C ASP A 116 3.15 -4.12 14.07
N GLU A 117 3.71 -5.06 13.31
CA GLU A 117 4.96 -4.82 12.57
C GLU A 117 5.07 -5.68 11.31
N LEU A 118 5.49 -5.04 10.21
CA LEU A 118 6.05 -5.72 9.05
C LEU A 118 7.57 -5.58 9.04
N ARG A 119 8.29 -6.68 8.81
CA ARG A 119 9.74 -6.64 8.52
C ARG A 119 9.96 -7.12 7.10
N VAL A 120 10.58 -6.28 6.29
CA VAL A 120 11.00 -6.62 4.92
C VAL A 120 12.50 -6.44 4.82
N ARG A 121 13.21 -7.52 4.52
CA ARG A 121 14.64 -7.48 4.20
C ARG A 121 14.85 -7.90 2.76
N ALA A 122 15.49 -7.04 1.97
CA ALA A 122 15.79 -7.27 0.57
C ALA A 122 17.29 -7.45 0.35
N GLY A 123 17.67 -8.44 -0.46
CA GLY A 123 19.04 -8.68 -0.90
C GLY A 123 19.45 -7.89 -2.15
N ASN A 124 18.45 -7.41 -2.91
CA ASN A 124 18.59 -6.44 -3.99
C ASN A 124 17.52 -5.36 -3.80
N ALA A 125 17.79 -4.39 -2.93
CA ALA A 125 16.82 -3.38 -2.51
C ALA A 125 16.36 -2.45 -3.65
N GLY A 126 17.24 -2.17 -4.62
CA GLY A 126 16.91 -1.40 -5.84
C GLY A 126 15.81 -2.02 -6.69
N ALA A 127 15.60 -3.33 -6.58
CA ALA A 127 14.51 -4.01 -7.28
C ALA A 127 13.19 -4.04 -6.49
N VAL A 128 13.15 -3.60 -5.23
CA VAL A 128 11.97 -3.73 -4.37
C VAL A 128 11.26 -2.39 -4.25
N ARG A 129 9.96 -2.35 -4.55
CA ARG A 129 9.07 -1.21 -4.35
C ARG A 129 8.03 -1.55 -3.30
N LEU A 130 7.77 -0.63 -2.37
CA LEU A 130 6.73 -0.82 -1.35
C LEU A 130 5.60 0.19 -1.50
N THR A 131 4.40 -0.30 -1.25
CA THR A 131 3.21 0.49 -0.94
C THR A 131 2.64 0.00 0.38
N VAL A 132 2.47 0.90 1.35
CA VAL A 132 1.95 0.57 2.69
C VAL A 132 0.72 1.40 2.95
N ASN A 133 -0.38 0.76 3.34
CA ASN A 133 -1.69 1.39 3.57
C ASN A 133 -2.11 2.32 2.41
N GLY A 134 -1.75 1.94 1.18
CA GLY A 134 -2.01 2.70 -0.04
C GLY A 134 -1.05 3.85 -0.35
N VAL A 135 -0.09 4.16 0.54
CA VAL A 135 0.97 5.14 0.29
C VAL A 135 2.16 4.45 -0.36
N THR A 136 2.52 4.85 -1.57
CA THR A 136 3.70 4.33 -2.27
C THR A 136 4.93 5.02 -1.72
N ILE A 137 5.83 4.26 -1.10
CA ILE A 137 7.08 4.77 -0.49
C ILE A 137 8.32 4.57 -1.39
N GLY A 138 8.16 3.90 -2.52
CA GLY A 138 9.19 3.78 -3.54
C GLY A 138 10.20 2.66 -3.29
N GLU A 139 11.43 2.89 -3.74
CA GLU A 139 12.53 1.91 -3.72
C GLU A 139 13.06 1.71 -2.30
N MET A 140 13.37 0.47 -1.91
CA MET A 140 13.98 0.23 -0.59
C MET A 140 15.42 0.74 -0.48
N GLY A 141 16.12 0.84 -1.60
CA GLY A 141 17.54 1.23 -1.64
C GLY A 141 18.09 1.13 -3.05
N GLU A 142 19.42 1.01 -3.17
CA GLU A 142 20.11 0.92 -4.46
C GLU A 142 20.22 -0.54 -4.98
N ASP A 143 20.58 -0.67 -6.26
CA ASP A 143 20.83 -1.97 -6.90
C ASP A 143 21.89 -2.80 -6.14
N ALA A 144 21.60 -4.08 -5.93
CA ALA A 144 22.41 -5.04 -5.19
C ALA A 144 22.71 -4.66 -3.72
N GLN A 145 22.08 -3.62 -3.19
CA GLN A 145 22.16 -3.27 -1.78
C GLN A 145 21.29 -4.24 -0.96
N VAL A 146 21.78 -4.60 0.23
CA VAL A 146 20.97 -5.29 1.24
C VAL A 146 20.37 -4.24 2.17
N VAL A 147 19.05 -4.17 2.24
CA VAL A 147 18.31 -3.25 3.11
C VAL A 147 17.28 -4.04 3.93
N GLU A 148 17.05 -3.58 5.15
CA GLU A 148 15.96 -4.06 5.98
C GLU A 148 15.16 -2.87 6.48
N TRP A 149 13.85 -2.93 6.29
CA TRP A 149 12.89 -1.99 6.84
C TRP A 149 11.96 -2.70 7.81
N ARG A 150 11.65 -2.01 8.91
CA ARG A 150 10.63 -2.37 9.89
C ARG A 150 9.56 -1.29 9.84
N ILE A 151 8.33 -1.69 9.58
CA ILE A 151 7.21 -0.81 9.37
C ILE A 151 6.23 -1.03 10.50
N ARG A 152 5.77 0.05 11.12
CA ARG A 152 4.83 0.02 12.27
C ARG A 152 3.74 1.04 12.09
N PRO A 153 2.55 0.83 12.66
CA PRO A 153 1.57 1.91 12.83
C PRO A 153 2.23 3.09 13.54
N ALA A 154 1.93 4.32 13.08
CA ALA A 154 2.41 5.51 13.76
C ALA A 154 1.70 5.62 15.12
N GLU A 155 2.45 5.98 16.18
CA GLU A 155 1.83 6.32 17.47
C GLU A 155 1.03 7.64 17.32
N ASP A 156 -0.21 7.67 17.82
CA ASP A 156 -1.09 8.87 17.88
C ASP A 156 -0.50 10.03 18.70
#